data_AF-A0AAW2X2A1-F1
#
_entry.id   AF-A0AAW2X2A1-F1
#
_cell.length_a   1.000
_cell.length_b   1.000
_cell.length_c   1.000
_cell.angle_alpha   90.00
_cell.angle_beta   90.00
_cell.angle_gamma   90.00
#
_symmetry.space_group_name_H-M   'P 1'
#
loop_
_entity.id
_entity.type
_entity.pdbx_description
1 polymer ?
#
loop_
_entity_poly.entity_id
_entity_poly.type
_entity_poly.pdbx_seq_one_letter_code
_entity_poly.pdbx_strand_id
1 'polypeptide(L)'
;MLEAATCLKRTFSRYEDLDFGYTNDFSKPPHDGVPVDYDWHRASLLLKFLEHFYKLTLSILGSLYVTSNNIYHQICVVDLLLKQWLESDDFELCEMSKRMKKKFDKCWGSIEKMNMVIYYVVILDPRYKLEHIEFSFDTLYEDVTQCLLMKEKVKSGMVELFNTYKAMYESSGISISSSSLSNPISSLNLASTTCLDMASRTCMQERFQKFKT
;
A
#
# COMPACT_ATOMS: atom_id res chain seq x y z
N MET A 1 -4.58 -13.98 15.43
CA MET A 1 -5.51 -13.92 16.60
C MET A 1 -6.96 -13.78 16.15
N LEU A 2 -7.33 -12.74 15.40
CA LEU A 2 -8.72 -12.56 14.92
C LEU A 2 -9.19 -13.68 13.96
N GLU A 3 -8.31 -14.14 13.08
CA GLU A 3 -8.56 -15.29 12.20
C GLU A 3 -8.91 -16.57 12.98
N ALA A 4 -8.11 -16.89 14.01
CA ALA A 4 -8.38 -18.01 14.90
C ALA A 4 -9.70 -17.84 15.67
N ALA A 5 -10.04 -16.61 16.09
CA ALA A 5 -11.32 -16.31 16.73
C ALA A 5 -12.50 -16.55 15.78
N THR A 6 -12.40 -16.15 14.50
CA THR A 6 -13.46 -16.39 13.52
C THR A 6 -13.72 -17.88 13.25
N CYS A 7 -12.71 -18.76 13.39
CA CYS A 7 -12.88 -20.21 13.29
C CYS A 7 -13.76 -20.80 14.40
N LEU A 8 -13.89 -20.11 15.55
CA LEU A 8 -14.68 -20.57 16.68
C LEU A 8 -16.18 -20.27 16.54
N LYS A 9 -16.61 -19.54 15.50
CA LYS A 9 -18.03 -19.20 15.28
C LYS A 9 -18.95 -20.41 15.49
N ARG A 10 -18.62 -21.53 14.83
CA ARG A 10 -19.40 -22.77 14.89
C ARG A 10 -19.41 -23.40 16.28
N THR A 11 -18.32 -23.26 17.02
CA THR A 11 -18.19 -23.76 18.39
C THR A 11 -19.08 -22.96 19.32
N PHE A 12 -19.08 -21.64 19.23
CA PHE A 12 -19.94 -20.76 20.02
C PHE A 12 -21.43 -20.98 19.72
N SER A 13 -21.81 -21.13 18.44
CA SER A 13 -23.19 -21.46 18.08
C SER A 13 -23.67 -22.78 18.70
N ARG A 14 -22.82 -23.80 18.75
CA ARG A 14 -23.16 -25.09 19.39
C ARG A 14 -23.18 -25.01 20.91
N TYR A 15 -22.42 -24.10 21.51
CA TYR A 15 -22.33 -23.98 22.96
C TYR A 15 -23.62 -23.40 23.55
N GLU A 16 -24.30 -22.54 22.79
CA GLU A 16 -25.64 -22.05 23.12
C GLU A 16 -26.67 -23.18 23.27
N ASP A 17 -26.57 -24.23 22.44
CA ASP A 17 -27.45 -25.41 22.53
C ASP A 17 -27.10 -26.36 23.70
N LEU A 18 -25.84 -26.34 24.15
CA LEU A 18 -25.30 -27.32 25.11
C LEU A 18 -25.35 -26.83 26.56
N ASP A 19 -25.27 -25.52 26.78
CA ASP A 19 -25.17 -24.93 28.11
C ASP A 19 -26.18 -23.78 28.27
N PHE A 20 -27.29 -24.05 28.95
CA PHE A 20 -28.30 -23.04 29.27
C PHE A 20 -27.78 -21.91 30.17
N GLY A 21 -26.66 -22.10 30.86
CA GLY A 21 -25.99 -21.06 31.66
C GLY A 21 -25.23 -20.05 30.80
N TYR A 22 -24.77 -20.48 29.61
CA TYR A 22 -23.96 -19.67 28.70
C TYR A 22 -24.63 -18.33 28.35
N THR A 23 -25.87 -18.36 27.87
CA THR A 23 -26.60 -17.14 27.50
C THR A 23 -26.83 -16.23 28.71
N ASN A 24 -27.14 -16.81 29.87
CA ASN A 24 -27.38 -16.08 31.12
C ASN A 24 -26.13 -15.40 31.67
N ASP A 25 -24.96 -15.99 31.46
CA ASP A 25 -23.70 -15.43 31.93
C ASP A 25 -23.21 -14.30 31.04
N PHE A 26 -23.42 -14.39 29.72
CA PHE A 26 -23.07 -13.32 28.77
C PHE A 26 -24.14 -12.23 28.63
N SER A 27 -25.35 -12.43 29.17
CA SER A 27 -26.40 -11.40 29.20
C SER A 27 -26.23 -10.40 30.35
N LYS A 28 -25.30 -10.63 31.28
CA LYS A 28 -25.05 -9.75 32.43
C LYS A 28 -23.95 -8.72 32.09
N PRO A 29 -24.07 -7.47 32.58
CA PRO A 29 -23.02 -6.48 32.41
C PRO A 29 -21.70 -6.99 33.04
N PRO A 30 -20.54 -6.72 32.40
CA PRO A 30 -20.32 -5.75 31.32
C PRO A 30 -20.50 -6.31 29.90
N HIS A 31 -21.09 -7.49 29.73
CA HIS A 31 -21.24 -8.14 28.43
C HIS A 31 -22.55 -7.70 27.75
N ASP A 32 -22.50 -7.54 26.41
CA ASP A 32 -23.64 -7.14 25.57
C ASP A 32 -24.44 -8.34 25.03
N GLY A 33 -24.25 -9.53 25.61
CA GLY A 33 -24.83 -10.78 25.13
C GLY A 33 -23.85 -11.69 24.41
N VAL A 34 -24.39 -12.81 23.91
CA VAL A 34 -23.65 -13.79 23.10
C VAL A 34 -23.42 -13.22 21.70
N PRO A 35 -22.25 -13.46 21.07
CA PRO A 35 -21.98 -12.99 19.72
C PRO A 35 -23.00 -13.52 18.70
N VAL A 36 -23.73 -12.61 18.06
CA VAL A 36 -24.73 -12.94 17.04
C VAL A 36 -24.10 -12.98 15.65
N ASP A 37 -24.84 -13.50 14.65
CA ASP A 37 -24.36 -13.58 13.26
C ASP A 37 -23.84 -12.24 12.71
N TYR A 38 -24.47 -11.14 13.12
CA TYR A 38 -24.04 -9.79 12.77
C TYR A 38 -22.63 -9.45 13.31
N ASP A 39 -22.30 -9.83 14.56
CA ASP A 39 -20.97 -9.60 15.13
C ASP A 39 -19.89 -10.41 14.39
N TRP A 40 -20.23 -11.66 14.02
CA TRP A 40 -19.33 -12.51 13.23
C TRP A 40 -19.09 -11.97 11.82
N HIS A 41 -20.12 -11.39 11.19
CA HIS A 41 -19.99 -10.71 9.89
C HIS A 41 -19.03 -9.53 10.01
N ARG A 42 -19.22 -8.66 11.02
CA ARG A 42 -18.33 -7.52 11.27
C ARG A 42 -16.89 -7.95 11.58
N ALA A 43 -16.71 -8.99 12.38
CA ALA A 43 -15.39 -9.55 12.67
C ALA A 43 -14.71 -10.07 11.40
N SER A 44 -15.45 -10.70 10.48
CA SER A 44 -14.93 -11.13 9.19
C SER A 44 -14.52 -9.97 8.30
N LEU A 45 -15.33 -8.90 8.24
CA LEU A 45 -14.98 -7.68 7.50
C LEU A 45 -13.71 -7.03 8.07
N LEU A 46 -13.62 -6.92 9.40
CA LEU A 46 -12.44 -6.40 10.08
C LEU A 46 -11.19 -7.25 9.83
N LEU A 47 -11.35 -8.58 9.77
CA LEU A 47 -10.24 -9.48 9.46
C LEU A 47 -9.69 -9.23 8.05
N LYS A 48 -10.56 -9.20 7.03
CA LYS A 48 -10.17 -8.91 5.65
C LYS A 48 -9.46 -7.56 5.56
N PHE A 49 -9.95 -6.57 6.30
CA PHE A 49 -9.32 -5.26 6.41
C PHE A 49 -7.90 -5.38 7.00
N LEU A 50 -7.78 -5.91 8.21
CA LEU A 50 -6.51 -5.99 8.95
C LEU A 50 -5.47 -6.86 8.24
N GLU A 51 -5.89 -7.89 7.51
CA GLU A 51 -4.99 -8.74 6.74
C GLU A 51 -4.19 -7.94 5.71
N HIS A 52 -4.81 -7.00 5.01
CA HIS A 52 -4.13 -6.15 4.03
C HIS A 52 -3.10 -5.25 4.70
N PHE A 53 -3.45 -4.62 5.84
CA PHE A 53 -2.53 -3.77 6.60
C PHE A 53 -1.40 -4.58 7.23
N TYR A 54 -1.68 -5.81 7.65
CA TYR A 54 -0.66 -6.71 8.17
C TYR A 54 0.34 -7.08 7.10
N LYS A 55 -0.12 -7.49 5.90
CA LYS A 55 0.75 -7.78 4.74
C LYS A 55 1.58 -6.56 4.33
N LEU A 56 0.96 -5.38 4.30
CA LEU A 56 1.61 -4.11 4.06
C LEU A 56 2.73 -3.84 5.08
N THR A 57 2.41 -3.97 6.37
CA THR A 57 3.34 -3.72 7.47
C THR A 57 4.50 -4.70 7.43
N LEU A 58 4.23 -5.98 7.17
CA LEU A 58 5.27 -6.97 6.93
C LEU A 58 6.12 -6.65 5.70
N SER A 59 5.54 -6.14 4.62
CA SER A 59 6.32 -5.75 3.45
C SER A 59 7.25 -4.58 3.74
N ILE A 60 6.85 -3.64 4.61
CA ILE A 60 7.66 -2.47 4.98
C ILE A 60 8.72 -2.84 6.02
N LEU A 61 8.38 -3.70 6.99
CA LEU A 61 9.25 -4.07 8.12
C LEU A 61 10.10 -5.32 7.86
N GLY A 62 9.66 -6.20 6.95
CA GLY A 62 10.23 -7.53 6.71
C GLY A 62 11.33 -7.57 5.65
N SER A 63 11.64 -6.46 4.98
CA SER A 63 12.75 -6.42 4.03
C SER A 63 14.05 -6.03 4.73
N LEU A 64 15.01 -6.96 4.76
CA LEU A 64 16.42 -6.72 5.14
C LEU A 64 17.19 -5.81 4.14
N TYR A 65 16.50 -5.16 3.20
CA TYR A 65 17.05 -4.26 2.18
C TYR A 65 16.24 -2.95 2.11
N VAL A 66 16.92 -1.87 1.70
CA VAL A 66 16.41 -0.48 1.62
C VAL A 66 15.10 -0.43 0.85
N THR A 67 14.01 -0.24 1.60
CA THR A 67 12.60 -0.41 1.20
C THR A 67 12.00 0.78 0.45
N SER A 68 12.77 1.85 0.26
CA SER A 68 12.26 3.15 -0.18
C SER A 68 11.50 3.08 -1.52
N ASN A 69 11.96 2.24 -2.45
CA ASN A 69 11.39 2.18 -3.80
C ASN A 69 10.04 1.45 -3.85
N ASN A 70 9.70 0.64 -2.84
CA ASN A 70 8.44 -0.12 -2.82
C ASN A 70 7.33 0.53 -1.98
N ILE A 71 7.69 1.47 -1.10
CA ILE A 71 6.73 2.16 -0.22
C ILE A 71 5.65 2.86 -1.03
N TYR A 72 6.00 3.50 -2.15
CA TYR A 72 5.02 4.15 -3.01
C TYR A 72 3.94 3.18 -3.51
N HIS A 73 4.34 2.04 -4.08
CA HIS A 73 3.39 1.05 -4.61
C HIS A 73 2.45 0.54 -3.52
N GLN A 74 3.00 0.31 -2.34
CA GLN A 74 2.27 -0.13 -1.17
C GLN A 74 1.23 0.91 -0.71
N ILE A 75 1.59 2.19 -0.69
CA ILE A 75 0.65 3.30 -0.41
C ILE A 75 -0.48 3.34 -1.45
N CYS A 76 -0.15 3.23 -2.75
CA CYS A 76 -1.14 3.24 -3.82
C CYS A 76 -2.13 2.06 -3.71
N VAL A 77 -1.65 0.86 -3.39
CA VAL A 77 -2.50 -0.33 -3.23
C VAL A 77 -3.51 -0.13 -2.11
N VAL A 78 -3.08 0.42 -0.97
CA VAL A 78 -3.97 0.70 0.17
C VAL A 78 -5.00 1.78 -0.19
N ASP A 79 -4.58 2.83 -0.89
CA ASP A 79 -5.50 3.89 -1.32
C ASP A 79 -6.60 3.36 -2.25
N LEU A 80 -6.22 2.53 -3.22
CA LEU A 80 -7.17 1.90 -4.15
C LEU A 80 -8.14 0.94 -3.44
N LEU A 81 -7.64 0.13 -2.50
CA LEU A 81 -8.50 -0.77 -1.71
C LEU A 81 -9.49 0.01 -0.85
N LEU A 82 -9.05 1.10 -0.22
CA LEU A 82 -9.92 1.97 0.57
C LEU A 82 -11.00 2.62 -0.30
N LYS A 83 -10.66 3.11 -1.50
CA LYS A 83 -11.64 3.63 -2.46
C LYS A 83 -12.66 2.58 -2.88
N GLN A 84 -12.20 1.37 -3.21
CA GLN A 84 -13.09 0.26 -3.57
C GLN A 84 -14.06 -0.09 -2.43
N TRP A 85 -13.60 -0.10 -1.18
CA TRP A 85 -14.48 -0.39 -0.04
C TRP A 85 -15.38 0.80 0.34
N LEU A 86 -14.99 2.03 0.02
CA LEU A 86 -15.86 3.20 0.17
C LEU A 86 -17.06 3.14 -0.78
N GLU A 87 -16.88 2.56 -1.96
CA GLU A 87 -17.90 2.36 -2.99
C GLU A 87 -18.72 1.07 -2.81
N SER A 88 -18.43 0.25 -1.78
CA SER A 88 -19.14 -1.01 -1.61
C SER A 88 -20.58 -0.81 -1.11
N ASP A 89 -21.49 -1.66 -1.56
CA ASP A 89 -22.90 -1.68 -1.11
C ASP A 89 -23.07 -2.09 0.37
N ASP A 90 -22.06 -2.72 0.98
CA ASP A 90 -22.08 -3.07 2.40
C ASP A 90 -21.83 -1.82 3.26
N PHE A 91 -22.89 -1.36 3.93
CA PHE A 91 -22.86 -0.17 4.77
C PHE A 91 -21.80 -0.23 5.87
N GLU A 92 -21.60 -1.38 6.51
CA GLU A 92 -20.61 -1.55 7.58
C GLU A 92 -19.19 -1.46 7.03
N LEU A 93 -18.96 -2.07 5.86
CA LEU A 93 -17.67 -2.01 5.18
C LEU A 93 -17.36 -0.59 4.72
N CYS A 94 -18.34 0.12 4.15
CA CYS A 94 -18.22 1.52 3.76
C CYS A 94 -17.90 2.41 4.97
N GLU A 95 -18.64 2.26 6.08
CA GLU A 95 -18.45 3.06 7.29
C GLU A 95 -17.07 2.81 7.94
N MET A 96 -16.64 1.54 7.99
CA MET A 96 -15.30 1.17 8.45
C MET A 96 -14.22 1.79 7.55
N SER A 97 -14.41 1.74 6.23
CA SER A 97 -13.48 2.28 5.25
C SER A 97 -13.37 3.79 5.33
N LYS A 98 -14.46 4.52 5.61
CA LYS A 98 -14.43 5.96 5.89
C LYS A 98 -13.53 6.30 7.07
N ARG A 99 -13.69 5.59 8.20
CA ARG A 99 -12.86 5.78 9.40
C ARG A 99 -11.39 5.48 9.12
N MET A 100 -11.12 4.46 8.34
CA MET A 100 -9.76 4.01 8.03
C MET A 100 -9.08 4.88 7.00
N LYS A 101 -9.80 5.34 5.98
CA LYS A 101 -9.34 6.35 5.03
C LYS A 101 -8.91 7.62 5.73
N LYS A 102 -9.69 8.10 6.71
CA LYS A 102 -9.31 9.26 7.54
C LYS A 102 -7.99 9.04 8.29
N LYS A 103 -7.73 7.84 8.81
CA LYS A 103 -6.45 7.51 9.47
C LYS A 103 -5.30 7.44 8.47
N PHE A 104 -5.53 6.82 7.31
CA PHE A 104 -4.57 6.75 6.21
C PHE A 104 -4.15 8.14 5.72
N ASP A 105 -5.13 9.02 5.45
CA ASP A 105 -4.91 10.40 5.01
C ASP A 105 -4.20 11.24 6.09
N LYS A 106 -4.40 10.92 7.38
CA LYS A 106 -3.65 11.56 8.47
C LYS A 106 -2.17 11.17 8.46
N CYS A 107 -1.84 9.93 8.11
CA CYS A 107 -0.46 9.44 8.09
C CYS A 107 0.29 9.87 6.83
N TRP A 108 -0.34 9.79 5.66
CA TRP A 108 0.33 9.99 4.36
C TRP A 108 -0.08 11.28 3.64
N GLY A 109 -1.13 11.95 4.10
CA GLY A 109 -1.80 13.01 3.36
C GLY A 109 -2.68 12.46 2.23
N SER A 110 -3.34 13.35 1.51
CA SER A 110 -3.81 13.02 0.16
C SER A 110 -2.59 12.81 -0.75
N ILE A 111 -2.78 12.11 -1.87
CA ILE A 111 -1.72 11.90 -2.88
C ILE A 111 -1.06 13.25 -3.26
N GLU A 112 -1.84 14.32 -3.35
CA GLU A 112 -1.38 15.68 -3.65
C GLU A 112 -0.47 16.30 -2.57
N LYS A 113 -0.66 15.89 -1.32
CA LYS A 113 0.03 16.41 -0.12
C LYS A 113 1.13 15.47 0.36
N MET A 114 1.29 14.31 -0.27
CA MET A 114 2.35 13.37 0.05
C MET A 114 3.73 14.00 -0.24
N ASN A 115 4.74 13.62 0.55
CA ASN A 115 6.10 14.11 0.38
C ASN A 115 6.65 13.78 -1.01
N MET A 116 7.14 14.80 -1.73
CA MET A 116 7.65 14.66 -3.10
C MET A 116 8.79 13.66 -3.25
N VAL A 117 9.60 13.49 -2.19
CA VAL A 117 10.69 12.52 -2.17
C VAL A 117 10.21 11.11 -2.47
N ILE A 118 8.98 10.74 -2.06
CA ILE A 118 8.42 9.41 -2.32
C ILE A 118 8.27 9.16 -3.83
N TYR A 119 7.88 10.17 -4.60
CA TYR A 119 7.81 10.06 -6.06
C TYR A 119 9.20 10.00 -6.69
N TYR A 120 10.12 10.85 -6.24
CA TYR A 120 11.46 10.93 -6.81
C TYR A 120 12.25 9.63 -6.63
N VAL A 121 12.10 8.98 -5.47
CA VAL A 121 12.71 7.67 -5.20
C VAL A 121 12.26 6.63 -6.22
N VAL A 122 10.99 6.63 -6.62
CA VAL A 122 10.46 5.70 -7.64
C VAL A 122 10.96 6.09 -9.04
N ILE A 123 11.02 7.38 -9.36
CA ILE A 123 11.50 7.86 -10.66
C ILE A 123 12.98 7.55 -10.86
N LEU A 124 13.78 7.68 -9.80
CA LEU A 124 15.21 7.39 -9.79
C LEU A 124 15.50 5.88 -9.78
N ASP A 125 14.50 5.03 -9.48
CA ASP A 125 14.62 3.60 -9.69
C ASP A 125 14.65 3.30 -11.19
N PRO A 126 15.72 2.65 -11.71
CA PRO A 126 15.84 2.31 -13.13
C PRO A 126 14.67 1.51 -13.71
N ARG A 127 13.87 0.85 -12.86
CA ARG A 127 12.76 -0.03 -13.26
C ARG A 127 11.49 0.72 -13.63
N TYR A 128 11.19 1.85 -13.01
CA TYR A 128 9.88 2.50 -13.12
C TYR A 128 9.92 3.77 -13.97
N LYS A 129 10.94 4.62 -13.79
CA LYS A 129 11.06 5.93 -14.47
C LYS A 129 9.84 6.83 -14.22
N LEU A 130 9.80 7.99 -14.90
CA LEU A 130 8.70 8.97 -14.79
C LEU A 130 7.36 8.42 -15.30
N GLU A 131 7.39 7.66 -16.40
CA GLU A 131 6.19 7.07 -17.04
C GLU A 131 5.34 6.26 -16.05
N HIS A 132 5.97 5.56 -15.11
CA HIS A 132 5.25 4.76 -14.12
C HIS A 132 4.48 5.62 -13.11
N ILE A 133 5.04 6.77 -12.70
CA ILE A 133 4.34 7.71 -11.83
C ILE A 133 3.18 8.36 -12.60
N GLU A 134 3.38 8.72 -13.86
CA GLU A 134 2.32 9.28 -14.70
C GLU A 134 1.15 8.29 -14.86
N PHE A 135 1.44 7.03 -15.18
CA PHE A 135 0.46 5.95 -15.24
C PHE A 135 -0.27 5.75 -13.90
N SER A 136 0.47 5.82 -12.80
CA SER A 136 -0.09 5.66 -11.47
C SER A 136 -1.07 6.79 -11.14
N PHE A 137 -0.78 8.03 -11.52
CA PHE A 137 -1.71 9.14 -11.37
C PHE A 137 -2.98 8.98 -12.21
N ASP A 138 -2.87 8.48 -13.44
CA ASP A 138 -4.06 8.17 -14.26
C ASP A 138 -4.98 7.12 -13.61
N THR A 139 -4.39 6.22 -12.81
CA THR A 139 -5.15 5.18 -12.11
C THR A 139 -5.74 5.68 -10.79
N LEU A 140 -5.08 6.63 -10.12
CA LEU A 140 -5.43 7.07 -8.77
C LEU A 140 -6.37 8.27 -8.74
N TYR A 141 -6.34 9.13 -9.76
CA TYR A 141 -7.16 10.33 -9.83
C TYR A 141 -8.38 10.11 -10.72
N GLU A 142 -9.55 10.44 -10.20
CA GLU A 142 -10.78 10.55 -10.98
C GLU A 142 -10.87 11.91 -11.71
N ASP A 143 -10.34 12.98 -11.10
CA ASP A 143 -10.28 14.30 -11.72
C ASP A 143 -9.04 14.42 -12.63
N VAL A 144 -9.30 14.50 -13.93
CA VAL A 144 -8.28 14.68 -14.98
C VAL A 144 -7.46 15.95 -14.76
N THR A 145 -8.07 17.01 -14.24
CA THR A 145 -7.39 18.29 -14.01
C THR A 145 -6.33 18.16 -12.91
N GLN A 146 -6.69 17.53 -11.78
CA GLN A 146 -5.74 17.28 -10.69
C GLN A 146 -4.65 16.29 -11.12
N CYS A 147 -4.99 15.28 -11.92
CA CYS A 147 -4.02 14.34 -12.46
C CYS A 147 -2.92 15.07 -13.27
N LEU A 148 -3.33 15.93 -14.22
CA LEU A 148 -2.38 16.69 -15.05
C LEU A 148 -1.52 17.65 -14.22
N LEU A 149 -2.11 18.35 -13.25
CA LEU A 149 -1.37 19.22 -12.35
C LEU A 149 -0.33 18.45 -11.54
N MET A 150 -0.67 17.27 -11.03
CA MET A 150 0.25 16.47 -10.24
C MET A 150 1.39 15.88 -11.07
N LYS A 151 1.11 15.42 -12.30
CA LYS A 151 2.13 15.00 -13.28
C LYS A 151 3.14 16.09 -13.53
N GLU A 152 2.67 17.30 -13.85
CA GLU A 152 3.53 18.44 -14.14
C GLU A 152 4.32 18.89 -12.90
N LYS A 153 3.69 18.89 -11.72
CA LYS A 153 4.35 19.23 -10.46
C LYS A 153 5.53 18.30 -10.15
N VAL A 154 5.33 16.98 -10.28
CA VAL A 154 6.39 15.99 -10.04
C VAL A 154 7.51 16.12 -11.09
N LYS A 155 7.15 16.28 -12.36
CA LYS A 155 8.11 16.46 -13.45
C LYS A 155 8.97 17.72 -13.27
N SER A 156 8.33 18.86 -13.01
CA SER A 156 8.99 20.14 -12.79
C SER A 156 9.96 20.06 -11.60
N GLY A 157 9.51 19.47 -10.47
CA GLY A 157 10.35 19.28 -9.30
C GLY A 157 11.57 18.36 -9.54
N MET A 158 11.45 17.32 -10.38
CA MET A 158 12.59 16.49 -10.79
C MET A 158 13.58 17.26 -11.66
N VAL A 159 13.08 18.09 -12.58
CA VAL A 159 13.93 18.95 -13.44
C VAL A 159 14.67 19.99 -12.60
N GLU A 160 14.00 20.60 -11.63
CA GLU A 160 14.61 21.52 -10.67
C GLU A 160 15.69 20.84 -9.83
N LEU A 161 15.42 19.64 -9.30
CA LEU A 161 16.39 18.85 -8.56
C LEU A 161 17.63 18.52 -9.41
N PHE A 162 17.43 18.17 -10.68
CA PHE A 162 18.54 17.92 -11.60
C PHE A 162 19.35 19.18 -11.89
N ASN A 163 18.69 20.31 -12.14
CA ASN A 163 19.35 21.59 -12.44
C ASN A 163 20.14 22.10 -11.25
N THR A 164 19.60 22.00 -10.04
CA THR A 164 20.30 22.36 -8.79
C THR A 164 21.52 21.47 -8.56
N TYR A 165 21.39 20.15 -8.74
CA TYR A 165 22.53 19.23 -8.71
C TYR A 165 23.59 19.60 -9.74
N LYS A 166 23.20 19.82 -11.00
CA LYS A 166 24.11 20.22 -12.08
C LYS A 166 24.88 21.50 -11.74
N ALA A 167 24.19 22.54 -11.26
CA ALA A 167 24.81 23.81 -10.89
C ALA A 167 25.85 23.67 -9.76
N MET A 168 25.65 22.77 -8.80
CA MET A 168 26.62 22.51 -7.73
C MET A 168 27.93 21.91 -8.25
N TYR A 169 27.85 21.04 -9.28
CA TYR A 169 29.04 20.42 -9.87
C TYR A 169 29.73 21.35 -10.87
N GLU A 170 28.98 22.20 -11.58
CA GLU A 170 29.54 23.23 -12.46
C GLU A 170 30.28 24.33 -11.66
N SER A 171 29.82 24.69 -10.46
CA SER A 171 30.51 25.68 -9.61
C SER A 171 31.71 25.11 -8.84
N SER A 172 31.77 23.77 -8.68
CA SER A 172 32.86 23.09 -7.95
C SER A 172 34.11 22.78 -8.79
N GLY A 173 34.15 23.14 -10.08
CA GLY A 173 35.36 23.07 -10.89
C GLY A 173 36.01 21.69 -11.03
N ILE A 174 35.24 20.59 -10.94
CA ILE A 174 35.77 19.25 -11.22
C ILE A 174 35.63 18.99 -12.73
N SER A 175 36.72 19.19 -13.44
CA SER A 175 36.89 18.79 -14.83
C SER A 175 36.94 17.26 -14.91
N ILE A 176 35.81 16.62 -15.23
CA ILE A 176 35.83 15.22 -15.67
C ILE A 176 36.09 15.22 -17.17
N SER A 177 37.37 15.15 -17.51
CA SER A 177 37.82 14.74 -18.84
C SER A 177 37.24 13.36 -19.14
N SER A 178 36.48 13.24 -20.22
CA SER A 178 35.93 11.99 -20.74
C SER A 178 37.05 10.95 -20.91
N SER A 179 37.08 9.93 -20.05
CA SER A 179 37.78 8.68 -20.32
C SER A 179 36.81 7.52 -20.12
N SER A 180 36.73 6.71 -21.17
CA SER A 180 35.86 5.56 -21.39
C SER A 180 35.68 4.64 -20.18
N LEU A 181 34.43 4.47 -19.72
CA LEU A 181 34.07 3.36 -18.84
C LEU A 181 33.97 2.07 -19.66
N SER A 182 35.07 1.32 -19.69
CA SER A 182 35.03 -0.12 -19.92
C SER A 182 34.59 -0.82 -18.64
N ASN A 183 33.36 -1.33 -18.60
CA ASN A 183 32.92 -2.26 -17.57
C ASN A 183 33.25 -3.71 -17.99
N PRO A 184 33.92 -4.51 -17.16
CA PRO A 184 33.68 -5.93 -17.12
C PRO A 184 32.65 -6.22 -16.01
N ILE A 185 31.54 -6.83 -16.44
CA ILE A 185 30.60 -7.52 -15.56
C ILE A 185 31.28 -8.77 -15.01
N SER A 186 31.29 -8.96 -13.70
CA SER A 186 31.50 -10.28 -13.09
C SER A 186 30.61 -10.46 -11.86
N SER A 187 29.46 -11.05 -12.14
CA SER A 187 28.73 -12.07 -11.36
C SER A 187 28.72 -12.03 -9.83
N LEU A 188 27.53 -11.83 -9.26
CA LEU A 188 27.11 -12.57 -8.05
C LEU A 188 25.74 -13.20 -8.33
N ASN A 189 25.76 -14.51 -8.57
CA ASN A 189 24.59 -15.37 -8.47
C ASN A 189 24.16 -15.43 -7.00
N LEU A 190 22.86 -15.23 -6.74
CA LEU A 190 22.21 -15.91 -5.62
C LEU A 190 20.81 -16.33 -6.06
N ALA A 191 20.70 -17.60 -6.44
CA ALA A 191 19.44 -18.23 -6.74
C ALA A 191 18.66 -18.55 -5.45
N SER A 192 17.34 -18.36 -5.55
CA SER A 192 16.27 -19.10 -4.88
C SER A 192 16.04 -18.89 -3.39
N THR A 193 14.93 -18.21 -3.06
CA THR A 193 13.92 -18.75 -2.12
C THR A 193 12.52 -18.14 -2.33
N THR A 194 11.67 -18.94 -3.00
CA THR A 194 10.25 -19.24 -2.73
C THR A 194 9.17 -18.13 -2.56
N CYS A 195 8.47 -17.87 -3.67
CA CYS A 195 7.04 -18.16 -3.93
C CYS A 195 5.86 -17.57 -3.11
N LEU A 196 6.02 -16.69 -2.12
CA LEU A 196 4.85 -16.03 -1.48
C LEU A 196 4.84 -14.49 -1.56
N ASP A 197 5.91 -13.87 -2.04
CA ASP A 197 6.10 -12.40 -2.02
C ASP A 197 5.67 -11.68 -3.33
N MET A 198 5.06 -12.40 -4.27
CA MET A 198 4.64 -11.84 -5.57
C MET A 198 3.26 -11.16 -5.53
N ALA A 199 2.34 -11.58 -4.66
CA ALA A 199 0.94 -11.19 -4.77
C ALA A 199 0.65 -9.70 -4.47
N SER A 200 1.54 -8.99 -3.77
CA SER A 200 1.39 -7.56 -3.48
C SER A 200 2.17 -6.65 -4.44
N ARG A 201 3.15 -7.21 -5.17
CA ARG A 201 3.94 -6.48 -6.18
C ARG A 201 3.13 -6.26 -7.48
N THR A 202 2.07 -7.02 -7.67
CA THR A 202 1.52 -7.31 -8.99
C THR A 202 0.47 -6.34 -9.48
N CYS A 203 -0.43 -5.77 -8.67
CA CYS A 203 -1.58 -5.07 -9.25
C CYS A 203 -1.20 -3.84 -10.11
N MET A 204 -0.40 -2.91 -9.59
CA MET A 204 0.02 -1.72 -10.37
C MET A 204 1.13 -2.03 -11.38
N GLN A 205 2.04 -2.96 -11.07
CA GLN A 205 3.11 -3.35 -11.99
C GLN A 205 2.59 -4.16 -13.18
N GLU A 206 1.69 -5.12 -12.97
CA GLU A 206 1.03 -5.87 -14.04
C GLU A 206 0.17 -4.95 -14.92
N ARG A 207 -0.56 -4.01 -14.31
CA ARG A 207 -1.32 -3.01 -15.06
C ARG A 207 -0.39 -2.12 -15.92
N PHE A 208 0.75 -1.71 -15.38
CA PHE A 208 1.76 -0.96 -16.15
C PHE A 208 2.42 -1.79 -17.25
N GLN A 209 2.71 -3.07 -17.01
CA GLN A 209 3.25 -3.96 -18.05
C GLN A 209 2.25 -4.17 -19.20
N LYS A 210 0.94 -4.31 -18.89
CA LYS A 210 -0.13 -4.36 -19.89
C LYS A 210 -0.32 -3.05 -20.65
N PHE A 211 0.00 -1.91 -20.04
CA PHE A 211 -0.05 -0.60 -20.69
C PHE A 211 1.06 -0.43 -21.75
N LYS A 212 2.20 -1.12 -21.61
CA LYS A 212 3.33 -1.04 -22.55
C LYS A 212 3.19 -1.92 -23.81
N THR A 213 2.26 -2.87 -23.82
CA THR A 213 1.97 -3.80 -24.93
C THR A 213 0.81 -3.30 -25.76
#